data_AF-A0A4V5MYY9-F1
#
_entry.id   AF-A0A4V5MYY9-F1
#
_cell.length_a   1.000
_cell.length_b   1.000
_cell.length_c   1.000
_cell.angle_alpha   90.00
_cell.angle_beta   90.00
_cell.angle_gamma   90.00
#
_symmetry.space_group_name_H-M   'P 1'
#
loop_
_entity.id
_entity.type
_entity.pdbx_description
1 polymer ?
#
loop_
_entity_poly.entity_id
_entity_poly.type
_entity_poly.pdbx_seq_one_letter_code
_entity_poly.pdbx_strand_id
1 'polypeptide(L)'
;MTALTPGQTSQLETADTADEFRAAVAAAPDEHCLAGVVEACLRPLVYSRHHWLVYKGEYRVRADLRSACESISRRDPLAWDDEEADLMLTLFALDCASTGLDDLVDRVDSAAVRDVLHARHALYTGVVDPTEQPPGTLLALARQVERLRPLVQETHELFSVIDGKAWFRTEGAVPRGEIDTVHLTPTVDQVLTEVFGEPAGPAAHERLQAATRTAVAADGDGASMVRAIMRAALTDPVLRADHVTLTCPMGDMLDRPHEMTTSGAFFTETQVRDGLELGDYAERLGHESADQLQRTIRARMLKLKRGAIRSLYGPGCLQGQFVEKHGGHMLFRNEDAHYRGHQSIGCSSGGRASFALRHTTGGTEQTMTPMIGDFRVVRMSHDEDETFTAGELPQVIRYGEWLRVVVEETYRMGAVVRADVPAPTA
;
A
#
# COMPACT_ATOMS: atom_id res chain seq x y z
N MET A 1 16.75 21.79 5.44
CA MET A 1 17.81 20.80 5.72
C MET A 1 19.15 21.44 5.40
N THR A 2 19.94 21.79 6.41
CA THR A 2 21.37 22.02 6.17
C THR A 2 22.00 20.64 6.00
N ALA A 3 22.56 20.36 4.84
CA ALA A 3 23.17 19.06 4.55
C ALA A 3 24.38 18.82 5.50
N LEU A 4 24.53 17.58 5.97
CA LEU A 4 25.74 17.14 6.68
C LEU A 4 26.99 17.48 5.85
N THR A 5 28.08 17.89 6.51
CA THR A 5 29.34 18.15 5.79
C THR A 5 29.92 16.83 5.24
N PRO A 6 30.58 16.83 4.06
CA PRO A 6 31.05 15.59 3.41
C PRO A 6 31.91 14.66 4.30
N GLY A 7 32.72 15.20 5.21
CA GLY A 7 33.56 14.41 6.12
C GLY A 7 32.82 13.77 7.30
N GLN A 8 31.62 14.26 7.63
CA GLN A 8 30.80 13.77 8.75
C GLN A 8 29.69 12.84 8.27
N THR A 9 29.19 13.06 7.04
CA THR A 9 28.43 12.04 6.32
C THR A 9 29.26 10.75 6.26
N SER A 10 30.58 10.84 6.06
CA SER A 10 31.50 9.70 6.01
C SER A 10 31.60 8.87 7.30
N GLN A 11 31.41 9.43 8.50
CA GLN A 11 31.50 8.66 9.76
C GLN A 11 30.17 7.99 10.15
N LEU A 12 29.06 8.70 9.94
CA LEU A 12 27.73 8.10 10.05
C LEU A 12 27.50 7.06 8.93
N GLU A 13 28.14 7.20 7.77
CA GLU A 13 28.08 6.22 6.65
C GLU A 13 28.70 4.87 6.97
N THR A 14 29.73 4.87 7.82
CA THR A 14 30.52 3.68 8.09
C THR A 14 30.10 2.96 9.37
N ALA A 15 29.17 3.52 10.15
CA ALA A 15 28.75 2.88 11.39
C ALA A 15 28.07 1.54 11.10
N ASP A 16 28.60 0.49 11.73
CA ASP A 16 28.13 -0.88 11.65
C ASP A 16 27.51 -1.35 12.98
N THR A 17 27.90 -0.69 14.08
CA THR A 17 27.51 -1.03 15.45
C THR A 17 26.87 0.14 16.18
N ALA A 18 26.11 -0.17 17.24
CA ALA A 18 25.51 0.82 18.13
C ALA A 18 26.54 1.80 18.73
N ASP A 19 27.73 1.30 19.10
CA ASP A 19 28.82 2.10 19.67
C ASP A 19 29.39 3.10 18.67
N GLU A 20 29.65 2.66 17.44
CA GLU A 20 30.13 3.53 16.35
C GLU A 20 29.10 4.59 16.00
N PHE A 21 27.82 4.20 15.93
CA PHE A 21 26.72 5.14 15.69
C PHE A 21 26.61 6.17 16.81
N ARG A 22 26.62 5.73 18.08
CA ARG A 22 26.60 6.60 19.27
C ARG A 22 27.77 7.60 19.24
N ALA A 23 28.97 7.14 18.93
CA ALA A 23 30.15 8.00 18.82
C ALA A 23 30.02 9.02 17.67
N ALA A 24 29.52 8.59 16.51
CA ALA A 24 29.31 9.47 15.36
C ALA A 24 28.24 10.54 15.62
N VAL A 25 27.16 10.17 16.31
CA VAL A 25 26.10 11.12 16.71
C VAL A 25 26.60 12.09 17.78
N ALA A 26 27.39 11.63 18.75
CA ALA A 26 28.04 12.50 19.75
C ALA A 26 28.99 13.52 19.11
N ALA A 27 29.61 13.17 17.98
CA ALA A 27 30.51 14.02 17.22
C ALA A 27 29.79 14.95 16.22
N ALA A 28 28.45 15.02 16.24
CA ALA A 28 27.68 15.89 15.36
C ALA A 28 28.11 17.38 15.53
N PRO A 29 28.24 18.15 14.42
CA PRO A 29 28.85 19.48 14.44
C PRO A 29 28.01 20.53 15.18
N ASP A 30 26.70 20.33 15.23
CA ASP A 30 25.75 21.24 15.88
C ASP A 30 24.44 20.53 16.26
N GLU A 31 23.63 21.23 17.05
CA GLU A 31 22.30 20.77 17.49
C GLU A 31 21.35 20.50 16.33
N HIS A 32 21.54 21.14 15.16
CA HIS A 32 20.68 20.95 14.00
C HIS A 32 20.92 19.59 13.34
N CYS A 33 22.18 19.14 13.28
CA CYS A 33 22.53 17.81 12.78
C CYS A 33 21.99 16.70 13.69
N LEU A 34 22.13 16.86 15.01
CA LEU A 34 21.55 15.93 15.98
C LEU A 34 20.02 15.88 15.84
N ALA A 35 19.37 17.04 15.73
CA ALA A 35 17.92 17.10 15.50
C ALA A 35 17.51 16.40 14.20
N GLY A 36 18.30 16.52 13.14
CA GLY A 36 18.07 15.81 11.87
C GLY A 36 18.18 14.29 11.99
N VAL A 37 19.18 13.78 12.72
CA VAL A 37 19.31 12.33 13.00
C VAL A 37 18.14 11.83 13.82
N VAL A 38 17.73 12.56 14.86
CA VAL A 38 16.58 12.21 15.69
C VAL A 38 15.28 12.22 14.88
N GLU A 39 15.09 13.23 14.03
CA GLU A 39 13.93 13.31 13.13
C GLU A 39 13.89 12.09 12.20
N ALA A 40 15.01 11.70 11.60
CA ALA A 40 15.12 10.49 10.78
C ALA A 40 14.74 9.24 11.57
N CYS A 41 15.21 9.08 12.82
CA CYS A 41 14.84 7.94 13.67
C CYS A 41 13.33 7.90 14.01
N LEU A 42 12.66 9.05 14.07
CA LEU A 42 11.23 9.13 14.39
C LEU A 42 10.32 8.84 13.19
N ARG A 43 10.81 8.93 11.95
CA ARG A 43 10.02 8.73 10.73
C ARG A 43 9.50 7.30 10.56
N PRO A 44 10.30 6.23 10.78
CA PRO A 44 9.79 4.86 10.73
C PRO A 44 8.71 4.56 11.77
N LEU A 45 8.69 5.32 12.88
CA LEU A 45 7.74 5.20 13.98
C LEU A 45 6.41 5.90 13.68
N VAL A 46 5.85 5.68 12.50
CA VAL A 46 4.47 6.07 12.19
C VAL A 46 3.51 5.25 13.07
N TYR A 47 2.39 5.86 13.45
CA TYR A 47 1.48 5.28 14.42
C TYR A 47 0.65 4.12 13.83
N SER A 48 1.03 2.88 14.16
CA SER A 48 0.17 1.70 14.12
C SER A 48 -0.07 1.18 15.53
N ARG A 49 -1.33 0.86 15.82
CA ARG A 49 -1.76 0.23 17.09
C ARG A 49 -1.56 -1.28 17.12
N HIS A 50 -1.10 -1.87 16.02
CA HIS A 50 -1.25 -3.30 15.76
C HIS A 50 0.09 -4.02 15.56
N HIS A 51 1.21 -3.30 15.67
CA HIS A 51 2.55 -3.86 15.53
C HIS A 51 3.29 -3.80 16.87
N TRP A 52 3.72 -4.95 17.36
CA TRP A 52 4.40 -5.12 18.65
C TRP A 52 5.82 -5.61 18.41
N LEU A 53 6.79 -4.95 19.04
CA LEU A 53 8.21 -5.25 18.87
C LEU A 53 8.85 -5.39 20.25
N VAL A 54 9.76 -6.35 20.39
CA VAL A 54 10.54 -6.58 21.60
C VAL A 54 11.61 -5.50 21.69
N TYR A 55 11.55 -4.71 22.77
CA TYR A 55 12.56 -3.72 23.13
C TYR A 55 12.82 -3.79 24.64
N LYS A 56 14.08 -3.96 25.02
CA LYS A 56 14.52 -4.20 26.42
C LYS A 56 13.79 -5.38 27.08
N GLY A 57 13.62 -6.47 26.32
CA GLY A 57 12.96 -7.70 26.79
C GLY A 57 11.44 -7.62 26.93
N GLU A 58 10.81 -6.49 26.58
CA GLU A 58 9.35 -6.31 26.67
C GLU A 58 8.73 -6.00 25.30
N TYR A 59 7.52 -6.50 25.06
CA TYR A 59 6.74 -6.10 23.88
C TYR A 59 6.26 -4.65 24.02
N ARG A 60 6.59 -3.83 23.03
CA ARG A 60 6.24 -2.41 22.93
C ARG A 60 5.46 -2.15 21.66
N VAL A 61 4.45 -1.29 21.74
CA VAL A 61 3.82 -0.74 20.54
C VAL A 61 4.66 0.41 19.98
N ARG A 62 4.45 0.77 18.70
CA ARG A 62 5.18 1.88 18.04
C ARG A 62 5.10 3.21 18.80
N ALA A 63 3.99 3.46 19.53
CA ALA A 63 3.84 4.65 20.37
C ALA A 63 4.82 4.66 21.56
N ASP A 64 5.02 3.50 22.20
CA ASP A 64 5.96 3.37 23.32
C ASP A 64 7.40 3.52 22.82
N LEU A 65 7.72 2.94 21.66
CA LEU A 65 9.02 3.11 21.01
C LEU A 65 9.27 4.57 20.64
N ARG A 66 8.27 5.30 20.12
CA ARG A 66 8.37 6.74 19.89
C ARG A 66 8.66 7.50 21.18
N SER A 67 7.94 7.23 22.26
CA SER A 67 8.20 7.85 23.56
C SER A 67 9.61 7.52 24.08
N ALA A 68 10.10 6.31 23.85
CA ALA A 68 11.48 5.93 24.17
C ALA A 68 12.48 6.77 23.35
N CYS A 69 12.32 6.86 22.03
CA CYS A 69 13.18 7.69 21.16
C CYS A 69 13.17 9.17 21.55
N GLU A 70 12.00 9.73 21.87
CA GLU A 70 11.88 11.11 22.35
C GLU A 70 12.53 11.34 23.72
N SER A 71 12.61 10.31 24.56
CA SER A 71 13.33 10.37 25.84
C SER A 71 14.83 10.24 25.65
N ILE A 72 15.26 9.35 24.75
CA ILE A 72 16.67 9.14 24.37
C ILE A 72 17.24 10.44 23.79
N SER A 73 16.51 11.08 22.88
CA SER A 73 16.97 12.29 22.18
C SER A 73 17.17 13.53 23.06
N ARG A 74 16.66 13.52 24.30
CA ARG A 74 16.85 14.61 25.28
C ARG A 74 18.12 14.46 26.12
N ARG A 75 18.85 13.35 25.97
CA ARG A 75 20.08 13.04 26.71
C ARG A 75 21.28 13.15 25.78
N ASP A 76 22.45 13.42 26.37
CA ASP A 76 23.74 13.31 25.69
C ASP A 76 23.88 11.93 25.03
N PRO A 77 24.22 11.82 23.72
CA PRO A 77 24.42 10.54 23.05
C PRO A 77 25.39 9.61 23.78
N LEU A 78 26.43 10.14 24.43
CA LEU A 78 27.38 9.32 25.20
C LEU A 78 26.78 8.70 26.47
N ALA A 79 25.59 9.13 26.90
CA ALA A 79 24.86 8.58 28.02
C ALA A 79 23.78 7.55 27.61
N TRP A 80 23.67 7.22 26.33
CA TRP A 80 22.77 6.17 25.85
C TRP A 80 23.36 4.80 26.18
N ASP A 81 22.53 3.92 26.73
CA ASP A 81 22.93 2.52 26.87
C ASP A 81 22.95 1.80 25.50
N ASP A 82 23.47 0.58 25.50
CA ASP A 82 23.72 -0.15 24.25
C ASP A 82 22.42 -0.48 23.50
N GLU A 83 21.33 -0.79 24.21
CA GLU A 83 20.02 -1.06 23.61
C GLU A 83 19.38 0.22 23.05
N GLU A 84 19.57 1.37 23.70
CA GLU A 84 19.14 2.67 23.22
C GLU A 84 19.90 3.12 21.97
N ALA A 85 21.22 2.94 21.97
CA ALA A 85 22.06 3.23 20.81
C ALA A 85 21.71 2.31 19.62
N ASP A 86 21.45 1.02 19.88
CA ASP A 86 21.05 0.06 18.86
C ASP A 86 19.66 0.38 18.28
N LEU A 87 18.69 0.77 19.12
CA LEU A 87 17.38 1.23 18.65
C LEU A 87 17.51 2.45 17.72
N MET A 88 18.34 3.44 18.08
CA MET A 88 18.53 4.64 17.26
C MET A 88 19.22 4.30 15.93
N LEU A 89 20.25 3.45 15.94
CA LEU A 89 20.89 2.94 14.72
C LEU A 89 19.89 2.18 13.82
N THR A 90 19.11 1.29 14.42
CA THR A 90 18.07 0.49 13.76
C THR A 90 17.08 1.37 13.02
N LEU A 91 16.52 2.37 13.71
CA LEU A 91 15.55 3.29 13.13
C LEU A 91 16.17 4.20 12.05
N PHE A 92 17.40 4.66 12.26
CA PHE A 92 18.12 5.44 11.27
C PHE A 92 18.41 4.62 9.99
N ALA A 93 18.78 3.36 10.13
CA ALA A 93 18.99 2.44 9.00
C ALA A 93 17.68 2.19 8.22
N LEU A 94 16.56 2.03 8.91
CA LEU A 94 15.24 1.88 8.28
C LEU A 94 14.83 3.14 7.49
N ASP A 95 15.05 4.34 8.03
CA ASP A 95 14.81 5.60 7.32
C ASP A 95 15.70 5.70 6.06
N CYS A 96 17.00 5.42 6.19
CA CYS A 96 17.95 5.41 5.07
C CYS A 96 17.52 4.45 3.96
N ALA A 97 17.00 3.27 4.32
CA ALA A 97 16.56 2.25 3.37
C ALA A 97 15.12 2.45 2.87
N SER A 98 14.40 3.47 3.35
CA SER A 98 12.95 3.62 3.12
C SER A 98 12.15 2.34 3.42
N THR A 99 12.49 1.69 4.54
CA THR A 99 11.92 0.41 5.00
C THR A 99 11.01 0.64 6.21
N GLY A 100 9.87 -0.05 6.26
CA GLY A 100 8.92 0.04 7.36
C GLY A 100 9.32 -0.84 8.54
N LEU A 101 8.91 -0.45 9.75
CA LEU A 101 9.10 -1.30 10.93
C LEU A 101 8.37 -2.65 10.83
N ASP A 102 7.30 -2.72 10.04
CA ASP A 102 6.48 -3.92 9.78
C ASP A 102 7.18 -4.98 8.92
N ASP A 103 8.35 -4.66 8.39
CA ASP A 103 9.25 -5.65 7.79
C ASP A 103 10.09 -6.37 8.85
N LEU A 104 9.97 -5.99 10.13
CA LEU A 104 10.56 -6.70 11.26
C LEU A 104 9.46 -7.54 11.91
N VAL A 105 9.74 -8.80 12.21
CA VAL A 105 8.74 -9.74 12.77
C VAL A 105 8.32 -9.32 14.17
N ASP A 106 9.24 -9.40 15.13
CA ASP A 106 8.98 -9.12 16.55
C ASP A 106 10.16 -8.44 17.25
N ARG A 107 11.23 -8.08 16.52
CA ARG A 107 12.46 -7.51 17.07
C ARG A 107 12.74 -6.15 16.46
N VAL A 108 13.25 -5.22 17.27
CA VAL A 108 13.69 -3.89 16.82
C VAL A 108 15.14 -3.66 17.20
N ASP A 109 16.02 -4.41 16.52
CA ASP A 109 17.46 -4.35 16.71
C ASP A 109 18.20 -4.39 15.37
N SER A 110 19.48 -3.99 15.39
CA SER A 110 20.28 -3.82 14.17
C SER A 110 20.50 -5.13 13.41
N ALA A 111 20.50 -6.27 14.09
CA ALA A 111 20.60 -7.59 13.46
C ALA A 111 19.34 -7.93 12.66
N ALA A 112 18.15 -7.69 13.23
CA ALA A 112 16.88 -7.89 12.53
C ALA A 112 16.77 -7.01 11.27
N VAL A 113 17.21 -5.74 11.36
CA VAL A 113 17.24 -4.85 10.18
C VAL A 113 18.25 -5.34 9.15
N ARG A 114 19.43 -5.80 9.57
CA ARG A 114 20.43 -6.35 8.65
C ARG A 114 19.88 -7.53 7.86
N ASP A 115 19.17 -8.45 8.49
CA ASP A 115 18.56 -9.61 7.84
C ASP A 115 17.57 -9.18 6.74
N VAL A 116 16.69 -8.21 7.04
CA VAL A 116 15.74 -7.64 6.09
C VAL A 116 16.46 -6.96 4.92
N LEU A 117 17.48 -6.15 5.21
CA LEU A 117 18.22 -5.44 4.18
C LEU A 117 19.05 -6.38 3.30
N HIS A 118 19.59 -7.47 3.82
CA HIS A 118 20.24 -8.50 3.01
C HIS A 118 19.24 -9.19 2.08
N ALA A 119 18.04 -9.53 2.58
CA ALA A 119 17.00 -10.11 1.74
C ALA A 119 16.56 -9.16 0.62
N ARG A 120 16.37 -7.87 0.93
CA ARG A 120 16.05 -6.83 -0.08
C ARG A 120 17.19 -6.62 -1.07
N HIS A 121 18.43 -6.56 -0.60
CA HIS A 121 19.60 -6.44 -1.45
C HIS A 121 19.65 -7.61 -2.44
N ALA A 122 19.52 -8.85 -1.97
CA ALA A 122 19.51 -10.04 -2.83
C ALA A 122 18.36 -10.03 -3.85
N LEU A 123 17.17 -9.58 -3.45
CA LEU A 123 16.05 -9.40 -4.38
C LEU A 123 16.40 -8.39 -5.49
N TYR A 124 16.96 -7.25 -5.12
CA TYR A 124 17.24 -6.17 -6.06
C TYR A 124 18.43 -6.47 -6.97
N THR A 125 19.53 -7.01 -6.44
CA THR A 125 20.68 -7.39 -7.25
C THR A 125 20.35 -8.57 -8.15
N GLY A 126 19.46 -9.48 -7.74
CA GLY A 126 18.92 -10.52 -8.62
C GLY A 126 18.27 -9.97 -9.91
N VAL A 127 17.76 -8.73 -9.87
CA VAL A 127 17.20 -8.02 -11.03
C VAL A 127 18.24 -7.16 -11.74
N VAL A 128 19.06 -6.42 -11.00
CA VAL A 128 19.94 -5.36 -11.55
C VAL A 128 21.33 -5.88 -11.92
N ASP A 129 22.00 -6.56 -10.99
CA ASP A 129 23.34 -7.14 -11.17
C ASP A 129 23.56 -8.29 -10.16
N PRO A 130 23.37 -9.56 -10.55
CA PRO A 130 23.48 -10.70 -9.65
C PRO A 130 24.90 -10.92 -9.09
N THR A 131 25.91 -10.22 -9.61
CA THR A 131 27.31 -10.36 -9.16
C THR A 131 27.65 -9.40 -8.01
N GLU A 132 26.84 -8.34 -7.83
CA GLU A 132 27.04 -7.34 -6.78
C GLU A 132 26.92 -7.96 -5.38
N GLN A 133 27.94 -7.71 -4.56
CA GLN A 133 28.00 -8.19 -3.17
C GLN A 133 27.44 -7.12 -2.22
N PRO A 134 26.73 -7.52 -1.14
CA PRO A 134 26.22 -6.56 -0.17
C PRO A 134 27.36 -5.79 0.52
N PRO A 135 27.21 -4.49 0.78
CA PRO A 135 28.15 -3.73 1.59
C PRO A 135 28.34 -4.34 2.98
N GLY A 136 29.52 -4.15 3.56
CA GLY A 136 29.86 -4.71 4.87
C GLY A 136 29.15 -4.04 6.04
N THR A 137 28.92 -2.72 5.96
CA THR A 137 28.32 -1.96 7.06
C THR A 137 26.80 -1.84 6.93
N LEU A 138 26.07 -1.81 8.06
CA LEU A 138 24.61 -1.70 8.06
C LEU A 138 24.09 -0.48 7.30
N LEU A 139 24.67 0.70 7.55
CA LEU A 139 24.21 1.93 6.93
C LEU A 139 24.60 2.05 5.45
N ALA A 140 25.73 1.45 5.04
CA ALA A 140 26.05 1.32 3.62
C ALA A 140 25.08 0.36 2.92
N LEU A 141 24.72 -0.76 3.55
CA LEU A 141 23.71 -1.70 3.03
C LEU A 141 22.34 -1.03 2.89
N ALA A 142 21.90 -0.26 3.89
CA ALA A 142 20.64 0.48 3.86
C ALA A 142 20.56 1.45 2.67
N ARG A 143 21.61 2.24 2.45
CA ARG A 143 21.69 3.18 1.33
C ARG A 143 21.80 2.47 -0.02
N GLN A 144 22.51 1.35 -0.05
CA GLN A 144 22.64 0.55 -1.26
C GLN A 144 21.27 -0.01 -1.69
N VAL A 145 20.46 -0.50 -0.74
CA VAL A 145 19.07 -0.90 -0.98
C VAL A 145 18.24 0.27 -1.50
N GLU A 146 18.33 1.46 -0.89
CA GLU A 146 17.64 2.66 -1.35
C GLU A 146 18.01 3.05 -2.79
N ARG A 147 19.31 3.01 -3.12
CA ARG A 147 19.83 3.28 -4.47
C ARG A 147 19.36 2.28 -5.52
N LEU A 148 19.29 1.00 -5.16
CA LEU A 148 18.89 -0.07 -6.08
C LEU A 148 17.38 -0.06 -6.36
N ARG A 149 16.56 0.37 -5.40
CA ARG A 149 15.10 0.38 -5.53
C ARG A 149 14.59 1.03 -6.82
N PRO A 150 14.96 2.29 -7.19
CA PRO A 150 14.48 2.90 -8.43
C PRO A 150 14.93 2.13 -9.67
N LEU A 151 16.12 1.52 -9.67
CA LEU A 151 16.63 0.72 -10.80
C LEU A 151 15.77 -0.54 -11.02
N VAL A 152 15.36 -1.21 -9.94
CA VAL A 152 14.42 -2.34 -10.01
C VAL A 152 13.07 -1.87 -10.56
N GLN A 153 12.59 -0.72 -10.09
CA GLN A 153 11.29 -0.16 -10.49
C GLN A 153 11.21 0.25 -11.97
N GLU A 154 12.33 0.39 -12.68
CA GLU A 154 12.35 0.62 -14.14
C GLU A 154 11.77 -0.57 -14.92
N THR A 155 11.99 -1.79 -14.43
CA THR A 155 11.62 -3.03 -15.14
C THR A 155 10.62 -3.89 -14.38
N HIS A 156 10.45 -3.66 -13.09
CA HIS A 156 9.56 -4.42 -12.20
C HIS A 156 8.59 -3.50 -11.47
N GLU A 157 7.46 -4.05 -11.04
CA GLU A 157 6.62 -3.46 -10.01
C GLU A 157 6.94 -4.12 -8.66
N LEU A 158 7.19 -3.29 -7.64
CA LEU A 158 7.40 -3.76 -6.28
C LEU A 158 6.07 -3.93 -5.57
N PHE A 159 5.95 -5.00 -4.79
CA PHE A 159 4.75 -5.29 -4.03
C PHE A 159 5.07 -5.80 -2.63
N SER A 160 4.13 -5.65 -1.71
CA SER A 160 4.28 -6.21 -0.35
C SER A 160 3.44 -7.47 -0.18
N VAL A 161 3.97 -8.47 0.50
CA VAL A 161 3.20 -9.61 1.02
C VAL A 161 2.99 -9.37 2.51
N ILE A 162 1.75 -9.42 2.97
CA ILE A 162 1.38 -9.24 4.37
C ILE A 162 0.85 -10.56 4.93
N ASP A 163 1.44 -11.01 6.02
CA ASP A 163 0.81 -12.00 6.89
C ASP A 163 0.02 -11.26 7.98
N GLY A 164 -1.31 -11.26 7.82
CA GLY A 164 -2.23 -10.64 8.75
C GLY A 164 -2.21 -11.24 10.16
N LYS A 165 -1.63 -12.44 10.37
CA LYS A 165 -1.49 -13.01 11.72
C LYS A 165 -0.34 -12.37 12.50
N ALA A 166 0.81 -12.21 11.86
CA ALA A 166 2.02 -11.66 12.47
C ALA A 166 2.15 -10.13 12.27
N TRP A 167 1.36 -9.56 11.35
CA TRP A 167 1.55 -8.20 10.84
C TRP A 167 2.94 -7.96 10.24
N PHE A 168 3.55 -9.05 9.75
CA PHE A 168 4.84 -9.07 9.13
C PHE A 168 4.71 -8.85 7.62
N ARG A 169 5.60 -8.02 7.07
CA ARG A 169 5.65 -7.71 5.65
C ARG A 169 6.96 -8.14 5.02
N THR A 170 6.85 -8.67 3.81
CA THR A 170 8.00 -8.88 2.93
C THR A 170 7.77 -8.17 1.61
N GLU A 171 8.84 -7.85 0.91
CA GLU A 171 8.76 -7.25 -0.41
C GLU A 171 9.03 -8.31 -1.49
N GLY A 172 8.28 -8.22 -2.58
CA GLY A 172 8.51 -8.96 -3.81
C GLY A 172 8.58 -8.01 -5.00
N ALA A 173 9.01 -8.56 -6.14
CA ALA A 173 9.06 -7.87 -7.41
C ALA A 173 8.37 -8.72 -8.48
N VAL A 174 7.58 -8.08 -9.34
CA VAL A 174 6.97 -8.71 -10.52
C VAL A 174 7.44 -7.99 -11.77
N PRO A 175 7.91 -8.68 -12.82
CA PRO A 175 8.33 -8.02 -14.05
C PRO A 175 7.17 -7.24 -14.68
N ARG A 176 7.40 -5.98 -15.07
CA ARG A 176 6.38 -5.16 -15.75
C ARG A 176 5.89 -5.82 -17.05
N GLY A 177 6.75 -6.59 -17.71
CA GLY A 177 6.41 -7.35 -18.91
C GLY A 177 5.35 -8.44 -18.69
N GLU A 178 5.13 -8.89 -17.45
CA GLU A 178 4.06 -9.83 -17.10
C GLU A 178 2.71 -9.13 -16.89
N ILE A 179 2.70 -7.79 -16.76
CA ILE A 179 1.51 -6.99 -16.52
C ILE A 179 0.96 -6.48 -17.86
N ASP A 180 0.23 -7.35 -18.57
CA ASP A 180 -0.35 -7.02 -19.87
C ASP A 180 -1.57 -6.09 -19.74
N THR A 181 -1.31 -4.78 -19.72
CA THR A 181 -2.37 -3.76 -19.72
C THR A 181 -2.92 -3.46 -21.12
N VAL A 182 -2.30 -3.99 -22.18
CA VAL A 182 -2.62 -3.68 -23.59
C VAL A 182 -3.75 -4.55 -24.12
N HIS A 183 -3.82 -5.82 -23.68
CA HIS A 183 -4.87 -6.74 -24.07
C HIS A 183 -5.84 -6.97 -22.93
N LEU A 184 -7.13 -6.81 -23.22
CA LEU A 184 -8.22 -7.12 -22.29
C LEU A 184 -8.34 -8.63 -22.11
N THR A 185 -8.84 -9.07 -20.95
CA THR A 185 -9.26 -10.46 -20.80
C THR A 185 -10.47 -10.75 -21.70
N PRO A 186 -10.72 -12.02 -22.09
CA PRO A 186 -11.90 -12.37 -22.88
C PRO A 186 -13.21 -11.88 -22.25
N THR A 187 -13.29 -11.96 -20.92
CA THR A 187 -14.45 -11.49 -20.16
C THR A 187 -14.64 -9.98 -20.27
N VAL A 188 -13.57 -9.19 -20.11
CA VAL A 188 -13.67 -7.73 -20.24
C VAL A 188 -13.98 -7.36 -21.70
N ASP A 189 -13.34 -8.03 -22.66
CA ASP A 189 -13.57 -7.82 -24.09
C ASP A 189 -15.05 -8.03 -24.47
N GLN A 190 -15.64 -9.14 -24.00
CA GLN A 190 -17.05 -9.45 -24.20
C GLN A 190 -17.96 -8.35 -23.62
N VAL A 191 -17.69 -7.88 -22.41
CA VAL A 191 -18.46 -6.81 -21.77
C VAL A 191 -18.39 -5.51 -22.58
N LEU A 192 -17.19 -5.12 -23.05
CA LEU A 192 -17.04 -3.91 -23.87
C LEU A 192 -17.83 -4.02 -25.19
N THR A 193 -17.79 -5.17 -25.85
CA THR A 193 -18.47 -5.36 -27.13
C THR A 193 -19.98 -5.47 -26.97
N GLU A 194 -20.48 -6.27 -26.03
CA GLU A 194 -21.91 -6.55 -25.88
C GLU A 194 -22.67 -5.42 -25.18
N VAL A 195 -22.06 -4.78 -24.18
CA VAL A 195 -22.74 -3.76 -23.35
C VAL A 195 -22.49 -2.34 -23.86
N PHE A 196 -21.26 -2.05 -24.31
CA PHE A 196 -20.86 -0.69 -24.70
C PHE A 196 -20.65 -0.52 -26.21
N GLY A 197 -20.82 -1.58 -27.00
CA GLY A 197 -20.71 -1.52 -28.46
C GLY A 197 -19.29 -1.32 -28.98
N GLU A 198 -18.27 -1.50 -28.14
CA GLU A 198 -16.88 -1.30 -28.52
C GLU A 198 -16.30 -2.55 -29.19
N PRO A 199 -15.86 -2.48 -30.47
CA PRO A 199 -15.41 -3.66 -31.20
C PRO A 199 -14.18 -4.29 -30.54
N ALA A 200 -14.10 -5.62 -30.60
CA ALA A 200 -12.92 -6.38 -30.17
C ALA A 200 -11.67 -5.92 -30.93
N GLY A 201 -10.55 -5.79 -30.22
CA GLY A 201 -9.29 -5.36 -30.81
C GLY A 201 -8.18 -5.11 -29.81
N PRO A 202 -6.94 -4.98 -30.30
CA PRO A 202 -5.83 -4.50 -29.49
C PRO A 202 -6.09 -3.04 -29.04
N ALA A 203 -5.31 -2.54 -28.09
CA ALA A 203 -5.49 -1.22 -27.46
C ALA A 203 -6.62 -1.13 -26.43
N ALA A 204 -6.52 -1.94 -25.37
CA ALA A 204 -7.39 -1.89 -24.18
C ALA A 204 -7.67 -0.46 -23.70
N HIS A 205 -6.64 0.38 -23.61
CA HIS A 205 -6.77 1.75 -23.09
C HIS A 205 -7.76 2.60 -23.90
N GLU A 206 -7.60 2.66 -25.23
CA GLU A 206 -8.44 3.48 -26.10
C GLU A 206 -9.89 3.00 -26.09
N ARG A 207 -10.07 1.67 -26.06
CA ARG A 207 -11.38 1.02 -26.00
C ARG A 207 -12.08 1.27 -24.67
N LEU A 208 -11.36 1.19 -23.55
CA LEU A 208 -11.89 1.54 -22.23
C LEU A 208 -12.30 3.01 -22.16
N GLN A 209 -11.51 3.92 -22.75
CA GLN A 209 -11.88 5.33 -22.82
C GLN A 209 -13.14 5.54 -23.69
N ALA A 210 -13.23 4.90 -24.85
CA ALA A 210 -14.40 5.00 -25.73
C ALA A 210 -15.67 4.45 -25.05
N ALA A 211 -15.61 3.26 -24.44
CA ALA A 211 -16.70 2.69 -23.65
C ALA A 211 -17.11 3.62 -22.48
N THR A 212 -16.14 4.22 -21.80
CA THR A 212 -16.39 5.17 -20.70
C THR A 212 -17.12 6.41 -21.20
N ARG A 213 -16.73 6.96 -22.36
CA ARG A 213 -17.44 8.08 -23.00
C ARG A 213 -18.89 7.72 -23.33
N THR A 214 -19.13 6.52 -23.84
CA THR A 214 -20.48 6.00 -24.11
C THR A 214 -21.29 5.89 -22.82
N ALA A 215 -20.71 5.34 -21.74
CA ALA A 215 -21.36 5.24 -20.43
C ALA A 215 -21.73 6.62 -19.87
N VAL A 216 -20.79 7.57 -19.86
CA VAL A 216 -21.03 8.94 -19.37
C VAL A 216 -22.07 9.66 -20.22
N ALA A 217 -22.09 9.45 -21.54
CA ALA A 217 -23.10 10.05 -22.40
C ALA A 217 -24.52 9.49 -22.14
N ALA A 218 -24.63 8.22 -21.76
CA ALA A 218 -25.90 7.57 -21.47
C ALA A 218 -26.42 7.86 -20.05
N ASP A 219 -25.55 7.72 -19.05
CA ASP A 219 -25.91 7.70 -17.63
C ASP A 219 -25.54 9.01 -16.90
N GLY A 220 -24.68 9.84 -17.50
CA GLY A 220 -24.10 11.03 -16.87
C GLY A 220 -22.96 10.75 -15.89
N ASP A 221 -22.53 9.49 -15.76
CA ASP A 221 -21.43 9.05 -14.91
C ASP A 221 -20.71 7.80 -15.46
N GLY A 222 -19.57 7.42 -14.86
CA GLY A 222 -18.77 6.25 -15.25
C GLY A 222 -19.03 4.98 -14.44
N ALA A 223 -20.04 4.94 -13.58
CA ALA A 223 -20.20 3.87 -12.59
C ALA A 223 -20.59 2.52 -13.24
N SER A 224 -21.40 2.55 -14.31
CA SER A 224 -21.79 1.34 -15.05
C SER A 224 -20.57 0.62 -15.62
N MET A 225 -19.62 1.36 -16.21
CA MET A 225 -18.36 0.82 -16.72
C MET A 225 -17.46 0.23 -15.62
N VAL A 226 -17.31 0.95 -14.50
CA VAL A 226 -16.57 0.45 -13.33
C VAL A 226 -17.14 -0.88 -12.84
N ARG A 227 -18.47 -0.97 -12.66
CA ARG A 227 -19.13 -2.19 -12.21
C ARG A 227 -18.96 -3.33 -13.21
N ALA A 228 -18.96 -3.04 -14.50
CA ALA A 228 -18.72 -4.03 -15.56
C ALA A 228 -17.32 -4.67 -15.44
N ILE A 229 -16.28 -3.86 -15.26
CA ILE A 229 -14.90 -4.35 -15.06
C ILE A 229 -14.77 -5.14 -13.75
N MET A 230 -15.40 -4.68 -12.67
CA MET A 230 -15.42 -5.40 -11.39
C MET A 230 -16.10 -6.77 -11.50
N ARG A 231 -17.21 -6.88 -12.23
CA ARG A 231 -17.88 -8.17 -12.51
C ARG A 231 -16.99 -9.10 -13.33
N ALA A 232 -16.31 -8.56 -14.34
CA ALA A 232 -15.37 -9.35 -15.13
C ALA A 232 -14.26 -9.96 -14.25
N ALA A 233 -13.72 -9.19 -13.30
CA ALA A 233 -12.73 -9.67 -12.33
C ALA A 233 -13.24 -10.81 -11.44
N LEU A 234 -14.52 -10.82 -11.06
CA LEU A 234 -15.13 -11.88 -10.25
C LEU A 234 -15.26 -13.21 -11.01
N THR A 235 -15.40 -13.14 -12.33
CA THR A 235 -15.50 -14.31 -13.21
C THR A 235 -14.16 -14.73 -13.83
N ASP A 236 -13.08 -14.03 -13.51
CA ASP A 236 -11.75 -14.32 -14.03
C ASP A 236 -11.22 -15.64 -13.42
N PRO A 237 -10.91 -16.65 -14.24
CA PRO A 237 -10.49 -17.96 -13.76
C PRO A 237 -9.13 -17.95 -13.06
N VAL A 238 -8.31 -16.91 -13.29
CA VAL A 238 -7.05 -16.73 -12.57
C VAL A 238 -7.33 -16.16 -11.18
N LEU A 239 -8.17 -15.13 -11.08
CA LEU A 239 -8.41 -14.45 -9.81
C LEU A 239 -9.31 -15.24 -8.86
N ARG A 240 -10.30 -15.98 -9.37
CA ARG A 240 -11.25 -16.77 -8.56
C ARG A 240 -11.75 -16.00 -7.32
N ALA A 241 -11.99 -14.70 -7.47
CA ALA A 241 -12.33 -13.84 -6.35
C ALA A 241 -13.76 -14.12 -5.86
N ASP A 242 -13.98 -14.00 -4.56
CA ASP A 242 -15.30 -14.10 -3.95
C ASP A 242 -15.97 -12.73 -3.89
N HIS A 243 -15.19 -11.68 -3.63
CA HIS A 243 -15.64 -10.31 -3.77
C HIS A 243 -14.50 -9.39 -4.19
N VAL A 244 -14.87 -8.28 -4.83
CA VAL A 244 -13.94 -7.23 -5.24
C VAL A 244 -14.44 -5.88 -4.78
N THR A 245 -13.52 -4.98 -4.45
CA THR A 245 -13.83 -3.62 -4.05
C THR A 245 -13.01 -2.64 -4.86
N LEU A 246 -13.66 -1.59 -5.38
CA LEU A 246 -12.98 -0.37 -5.81
C LEU A 246 -13.24 0.74 -4.81
N THR A 247 -12.21 1.51 -4.51
CA THR A 247 -12.37 2.83 -3.89
C THR A 247 -11.53 3.88 -4.61
N CYS A 248 -12.17 4.99 -4.96
CA CYS A 248 -11.54 6.18 -5.52
C CYS A 248 -12.33 7.44 -5.10
N PRO A 249 -11.79 8.66 -5.25
CA PRO A 249 -12.58 9.88 -5.13
C PRO A 249 -13.81 9.85 -6.05
N MET A 250 -14.83 10.67 -5.79
CA MET A 250 -15.97 10.78 -6.72
C MET A 250 -15.68 11.71 -7.91
N GLY A 251 -14.74 12.65 -7.77
CA GLY A 251 -14.30 13.57 -8.83
C GLY A 251 -14.52 15.06 -8.53
N ASP A 252 -15.31 15.41 -7.52
CA ASP A 252 -15.76 16.79 -7.18
C ASP A 252 -14.83 17.57 -6.23
N MET A 253 -13.79 16.90 -5.72
CA MET A 253 -12.82 17.45 -4.77
C MET A 253 -11.37 17.17 -5.16
N LEU A 254 -11.11 16.80 -6.42
CA LEU A 254 -9.78 16.37 -6.88
C LEU A 254 -8.71 17.46 -6.71
N ASP A 255 -9.11 18.74 -6.80
CA ASP A 255 -8.29 19.94 -6.60
C ASP A 255 -8.01 20.27 -5.13
N ARG A 256 -8.83 19.74 -4.22
CA ARG A 256 -8.74 19.93 -2.76
C ARG A 256 -8.75 18.59 -2.01
N PRO A 257 -7.78 17.69 -2.28
CA PRO A 257 -7.77 16.35 -1.68
C PRO A 257 -7.67 16.35 -0.15
N HIS A 258 -7.09 17.41 0.43
CA HIS A 258 -7.01 17.61 1.88
C HIS A 258 -8.40 17.85 2.54
N GLU A 259 -9.42 18.22 1.75
CA GLU A 259 -10.79 18.43 2.23
C GLU A 259 -11.66 17.16 2.16
N MET A 260 -11.16 16.07 1.57
CA MET A 260 -11.85 14.77 1.44
C MET A 260 -11.95 14.02 2.78
N THR A 261 -12.60 14.64 3.76
CA THR A 261 -12.64 14.21 5.16
C THR A 261 -13.83 13.31 5.50
N THR A 262 -14.77 13.14 4.57
CA THR A 262 -15.97 12.33 4.73
C THR A 262 -16.01 11.17 3.75
N SER A 263 -16.73 10.09 4.09
CA SER A 263 -16.92 8.96 3.17
C SER A 263 -17.67 9.35 1.90
N GLY A 264 -18.47 10.43 1.96
CA GLY A 264 -19.15 11.00 0.80
C GLY A 264 -18.23 11.65 -0.21
N ALA A 265 -16.91 11.74 0.03
CA ALA A 265 -15.92 12.16 -0.96
C ALA A 265 -15.46 11.01 -1.88
N PHE A 266 -15.85 9.77 -1.57
CA PHE A 266 -15.35 8.56 -2.21
C PHE A 266 -16.47 7.77 -2.88
N PHE A 267 -16.20 7.37 -4.12
CA PHE A 267 -16.86 6.22 -4.70
C PHE A 267 -16.27 4.97 -4.07
N THR A 268 -17.09 4.19 -3.37
CA THR A 268 -16.72 2.88 -2.84
C THR A 268 -17.77 1.88 -3.23
N GLU A 269 -17.38 0.89 -4.02
CA GLU A 269 -18.28 -0.12 -4.56
C GLU A 269 -17.69 -1.50 -4.27
N THR A 270 -18.55 -2.45 -3.90
CA THR A 270 -18.14 -3.83 -3.66
C THR A 270 -19.11 -4.78 -4.35
N GLN A 271 -18.55 -5.60 -5.25
CA GLN A 271 -19.29 -6.62 -5.99
C GLN A 271 -18.91 -7.98 -5.42
N VAL A 272 -19.89 -8.87 -5.31
CA VAL A 272 -19.74 -10.24 -4.79
C VAL A 272 -20.01 -11.20 -5.94
N ARG A 273 -19.26 -12.29 -6.02
CA ARG A 273 -19.42 -13.31 -7.06
C ARG A 273 -20.82 -13.92 -7.01
N ASP A 274 -21.46 -14.00 -8.17
CA ASP A 274 -22.76 -14.68 -8.30
C ASP A 274 -22.62 -16.17 -8.02
N GLY A 275 -23.61 -16.76 -7.35
CA GLY A 275 -23.60 -18.19 -6.99
C GLY A 275 -22.62 -18.56 -5.87
N LEU A 276 -22.01 -17.59 -5.19
CA LEU A 276 -21.26 -17.85 -3.95
C LEU A 276 -22.25 -18.27 -2.84
N GLU A 277 -22.03 -19.44 -2.24
CA GLU A 277 -22.81 -19.95 -1.10
C GLU A 277 -22.53 -19.15 0.18
N LEU A 278 -23.04 -17.92 0.24
CA LEU A 278 -22.84 -16.98 1.35
C LEU A 278 -23.42 -17.47 2.68
N GLY A 279 -24.33 -18.45 2.66
CA GLY A 279 -24.95 -19.01 3.88
C GLY A 279 -23.91 -19.62 4.82
N ASP A 280 -23.04 -20.49 4.29
CA ASP A 280 -21.99 -21.16 5.07
C ASP A 280 -20.98 -20.16 5.63
N TYR A 281 -20.62 -19.16 4.82
CA TYR A 281 -19.76 -18.06 5.26
C TYR A 281 -20.43 -17.20 6.32
N ALA A 282 -21.73 -16.93 6.20
CA ALA A 282 -22.47 -16.12 7.16
C ALA A 282 -22.48 -16.80 8.54
N GLU A 283 -22.80 -18.09 8.61
CA GLU A 283 -22.77 -18.86 9.86
C GLU A 283 -21.37 -18.85 10.49
N ARG A 284 -20.33 -19.17 9.69
CA ARG A 284 -18.94 -19.22 10.16
C ARG A 284 -18.45 -17.89 10.73
N LEU A 285 -18.86 -16.79 10.11
CA LEU A 285 -18.45 -15.44 10.49
C LEU A 285 -19.38 -14.80 11.55
N GLY A 286 -20.40 -15.52 12.00
CA GLY A 286 -21.33 -15.07 13.05
C GLY A 286 -22.38 -14.06 12.58
N HIS A 287 -22.76 -14.09 11.31
CA HIS A 287 -23.91 -13.35 10.77
C HIS A 287 -25.18 -14.19 10.83
N GLU A 288 -26.31 -13.54 11.08
CA GLU A 288 -27.65 -14.11 11.15
C GLU A 288 -28.14 -14.66 9.80
N SER A 289 -27.62 -14.13 8.68
CA SER A 289 -28.00 -14.57 7.34
C SER A 289 -26.98 -14.17 6.26
N ALA A 290 -27.06 -14.85 5.11
CA ALA A 290 -26.33 -14.48 3.90
C ALA A 290 -26.56 -13.00 3.51
N ASP A 291 -27.80 -12.52 3.62
CA ASP A 291 -28.14 -11.12 3.34
C ASP A 291 -27.45 -10.14 4.30
N GLN A 292 -27.32 -10.49 5.59
CA GLN A 292 -26.61 -9.67 6.55
C GLN A 292 -25.11 -9.61 6.23
N LEU A 293 -24.49 -10.75 5.90
CA LEU A 293 -23.10 -10.80 5.46
C LEU A 293 -22.90 -9.95 4.20
N GLN A 294 -23.76 -10.08 3.19
CA GLN A 294 -23.69 -9.29 1.96
C GLN A 294 -23.77 -7.78 2.23
N ARG A 295 -24.69 -7.34 3.11
CA ARG A 295 -24.78 -5.94 3.53
C ARG A 295 -23.51 -5.49 4.27
N THR A 296 -22.97 -6.33 5.15
CA THR A 296 -21.73 -6.04 5.88
C THR A 296 -20.54 -5.88 4.95
N ILE A 297 -20.39 -6.78 3.96
CA ILE A 297 -19.35 -6.71 2.92
C ILE A 297 -19.43 -5.36 2.20
N ARG A 298 -20.63 -4.96 1.74
CA ARG A 298 -20.83 -3.69 1.02
C ARG A 298 -20.57 -2.45 1.88
N ALA A 299 -20.93 -2.47 3.17
CA ALA A 299 -20.81 -1.31 4.05
C ALA A 299 -19.37 -1.01 4.53
N ARG A 300 -18.50 -2.02 4.58
CA ARG A 300 -17.23 -1.97 5.32
C ARG A 300 -16.19 -1.02 4.72
N MET A 301 -16.17 -0.85 3.41
CA MET A 301 -15.05 -0.20 2.71
C MET A 301 -15.06 1.34 2.82
N LEU A 302 -16.22 1.95 3.05
CA LEU A 302 -16.37 3.40 3.22
C LEU A 302 -15.58 3.98 4.42
N LYS A 303 -15.41 3.21 5.50
CA LYS A 303 -14.82 3.71 6.76
C LYS A 303 -13.29 3.83 6.72
N LEU A 304 -12.62 3.02 5.90
CA LEU A 304 -11.16 2.89 5.93
C LEU A 304 -10.43 4.04 5.21
N LYS A 305 -11.02 4.59 4.15
CA LYS A 305 -10.37 5.60 3.30
C LYS A 305 -10.31 6.99 3.92
N ARG A 306 -11.30 7.35 4.72
CA ARG A 306 -11.28 8.55 5.58
C ARG A 306 -10.03 8.59 6.48
N GLY A 307 -9.66 7.45 7.08
CA GLY A 307 -8.47 7.36 7.92
C GLY A 307 -7.18 7.59 7.11
N ALA A 308 -7.08 6.95 5.94
CA ALA A 308 -5.92 7.06 5.06
C ALA A 308 -5.66 8.50 4.60
N ILE A 309 -6.70 9.26 4.25
CA ILE A 309 -6.55 10.64 3.73
C ILE A 309 -6.16 11.62 4.82
N ARG A 310 -6.75 11.48 6.01
CA ARG A 310 -6.31 12.25 7.17
C ARG A 310 -4.83 11.98 7.47
N SER A 311 -4.38 10.74 7.27
CA SER A 311 -2.97 10.34 7.40
C SER A 311 -2.08 10.75 6.22
N LEU A 312 -2.63 11.09 5.05
CA LEU A 312 -1.87 11.50 3.86
C LEU A 312 -1.73 13.02 3.74
N TYR A 313 -2.78 13.77 4.11
CA TYR A 313 -2.88 15.22 3.91
C TYR A 313 -3.10 16.01 5.21
N GLY A 314 -3.05 15.35 6.38
CA GLY A 314 -3.23 16.01 7.68
C GLY A 314 -1.99 16.79 8.16
N PRO A 315 -2.15 17.80 9.03
CA PRO A 315 -1.03 18.51 9.65
C PRO A 315 -0.12 17.54 10.44
N GLY A 316 1.20 17.57 10.18
CA GLY A 316 2.17 16.66 10.81
C GLY A 316 2.22 15.25 10.22
N CYS A 317 1.38 14.95 9.22
CA CYS A 317 1.58 13.80 8.37
C CYS A 317 2.63 14.18 7.34
N LEU A 318 3.71 13.41 7.28
CA LEU A 318 4.80 13.62 6.34
C LEU A 318 4.21 13.73 4.93
N GLN A 319 4.33 14.91 4.31
CA GLN A 319 3.71 15.32 3.04
C GLN A 319 4.08 14.38 1.88
N GLY A 320 3.42 13.22 1.79
CA GLY A 320 3.73 12.17 0.82
C GLY A 320 5.02 11.38 1.10
N GLN A 321 5.71 11.62 2.21
CA GLN A 321 6.90 10.86 2.59
C GLN A 321 6.53 9.87 3.69
N PHE A 322 6.36 8.60 3.36
CA PHE A 322 6.18 7.56 4.36
C PHE A 322 4.86 7.61 5.15
N VAL A 323 3.77 7.22 4.48
CA VAL A 323 2.67 6.56 5.18
C VAL A 323 3.05 5.09 5.29
N GLU A 324 2.85 4.51 6.47
CA GLU A 324 3.05 3.12 6.96
C GLU A 324 2.60 1.95 6.04
N LYS A 325 2.15 2.31 4.84
CA LYS A 325 1.71 1.46 3.74
C LYS A 325 2.40 2.05 2.53
N HIS A 326 3.52 1.49 2.10
CA HIS A 326 3.99 1.70 0.73
C HIS A 326 2.78 1.58 -0.17
N GLY A 327 2.44 2.68 -0.83
CA GLY A 327 1.17 2.86 -1.52
C GLY A 327 1.06 2.06 -2.81
N GLY A 328 1.72 0.91 -2.87
CA GLY A 328 1.84 0.02 -4.00
C GLY A 328 0.98 -1.24 -3.86
N HIS A 329 1.18 -2.13 -4.81
CA HIS A 329 0.47 -3.39 -4.92
C HIS A 329 0.77 -4.29 -3.73
N MET A 330 -0.20 -5.08 -3.31
CA MET A 330 -0.02 -5.97 -2.16
C MET A 330 -0.71 -7.32 -2.37
N LEU A 331 -0.18 -8.32 -1.70
CA LEU A 331 -0.86 -9.56 -1.38
C LEU A 331 -1.04 -9.63 0.13
N PHE A 332 -2.18 -10.11 0.57
CA PHE A 332 -2.45 -10.31 1.99
C PHE A 332 -2.97 -11.72 2.21
N ARG A 333 -2.56 -12.32 3.33
CA ARG A 333 -2.90 -13.67 3.80
C ARG A 333 -3.28 -13.58 5.27
N ASN A 334 -4.15 -14.47 5.75
CA ASN A 334 -4.66 -14.43 7.12
C ASN A 334 -5.15 -13.02 7.52
N GLU A 335 -5.71 -12.28 6.57
CA GLU A 335 -6.05 -10.86 6.72
C GLU A 335 -7.23 -10.66 7.69
N ASP A 336 -7.94 -11.73 8.02
CA ASP A 336 -8.94 -11.74 9.07
C ASP A 336 -8.36 -12.04 10.45
N ALA A 337 -7.11 -12.47 10.61
CA ALA A 337 -6.56 -12.75 11.94
C ALA A 337 -6.44 -11.50 12.84
N HIS A 338 -6.29 -10.30 12.27
CA HIS A 338 -5.91 -9.10 13.04
C HIS A 338 -7.03 -8.10 13.30
N TYR A 339 -8.09 -8.10 12.50
CA TYR A 339 -9.05 -7.01 12.53
C TYR A 339 -10.47 -7.49 12.38
N ARG A 340 -11.31 -7.21 13.40
CA ARG A 340 -12.73 -7.56 13.42
C ARG A 340 -13.49 -7.14 12.16
N GLY A 341 -13.08 -6.06 11.50
CA GLY A 341 -13.73 -5.63 10.28
C GLY A 341 -13.33 -6.42 9.02
N HIS A 342 -12.18 -7.10 9.00
CA HIS A 342 -11.80 -8.07 7.97
C HIS A 342 -12.41 -9.44 8.27
N GLN A 343 -12.44 -9.82 9.55
CA GLN A 343 -13.20 -11.00 10.05
C GLN A 343 -14.66 -10.93 9.62
N SER A 344 -15.33 -9.82 9.90
CA SER A 344 -16.76 -9.67 9.62
C SER A 344 -17.12 -9.75 8.14
N ILE A 345 -16.17 -9.64 7.22
CA ILE A 345 -16.41 -9.74 5.77
C ILE A 345 -15.73 -10.97 5.16
N GLY A 346 -15.11 -11.83 5.98
CA GLY A 346 -14.37 -13.01 5.53
C GLY A 346 -13.18 -12.67 4.65
N CYS A 347 -12.46 -11.58 4.92
CA CYS A 347 -11.26 -11.26 4.14
C CYS A 347 -10.08 -12.12 4.61
N SER A 348 -9.97 -13.35 4.11
CA SER A 348 -8.89 -14.29 4.47
C SER A 348 -7.61 -14.00 3.68
N SER A 349 -7.71 -13.99 2.35
CA SER A 349 -6.57 -13.66 1.47
C SER A 349 -7.01 -12.77 0.30
N GLY A 350 -6.05 -12.12 -0.36
CA GLY A 350 -6.38 -11.25 -1.47
C GLY A 350 -5.20 -10.52 -2.07
N GLY A 351 -5.53 -9.75 -3.10
CA GLY A 351 -4.63 -8.87 -3.80
C GLY A 351 -5.15 -7.44 -3.81
N ARG A 352 -4.23 -6.49 -3.83
CA ARG A 352 -4.51 -5.05 -3.91
C ARG A 352 -3.74 -4.45 -5.07
N ALA A 353 -4.45 -3.71 -5.91
CA ALA A 353 -3.84 -2.77 -6.84
C ALA A 353 -4.19 -1.34 -6.44
N SER A 354 -3.22 -0.64 -5.86
CA SER A 354 -3.32 0.80 -5.66
C SER A 354 -2.82 1.54 -6.89
N PHE A 355 -3.41 2.70 -7.13
CA PHE A 355 -3.00 3.55 -8.24
C PHE A 355 -3.12 5.03 -7.89
N ALA A 356 -2.31 5.83 -8.54
CA ALA A 356 -2.42 7.28 -8.56
C ALA A 356 -3.41 7.70 -9.64
N LEU A 357 -4.22 8.72 -9.36
CA LEU A 357 -5.17 9.28 -10.31
C LEU A 357 -4.62 10.57 -10.89
N ARG A 358 -4.69 10.70 -12.22
CA ARG A 358 -4.41 11.94 -12.93
C ARG A 358 -5.70 12.70 -13.21
N HIS A 359 -5.66 14.01 -13.02
CA HIS A 359 -6.78 14.90 -13.31
C HIS A 359 -6.27 16.27 -13.76
N THR A 360 -7.10 17.04 -14.45
CA THR A 360 -6.72 18.37 -14.95
C THR A 360 -7.43 19.46 -14.15
N THR A 361 -6.66 20.37 -13.55
CA THR A 361 -7.17 21.52 -12.81
C THR A 361 -6.57 22.79 -13.39
N GLY A 362 -7.41 23.74 -13.81
CA GLY A 362 -6.96 24.99 -14.42
C GLY A 362 -6.08 24.80 -15.67
N GLY A 363 -6.29 23.71 -16.42
CA GLY A 363 -5.50 23.36 -17.61
C GLY A 363 -4.16 22.67 -17.33
N THR A 364 -3.83 22.39 -16.07
CA THR A 364 -2.61 21.67 -15.68
C THR A 364 -2.96 20.25 -15.21
N GLU A 365 -2.27 19.24 -15.71
CA GLU A 365 -2.42 17.86 -15.21
C GLU A 365 -1.76 17.75 -13.83
N GLN A 366 -2.49 17.17 -12.89
CA GLN A 366 -2.05 16.88 -11.54
C GLN A 366 -2.17 15.38 -11.27
N THR A 367 -1.17 14.82 -10.61
CA THR A 367 -1.17 13.42 -10.15
C THR A 367 -1.41 13.38 -8.65
N MET A 368 -2.46 12.70 -8.23
CA MET A 368 -2.75 12.47 -6.81
C MET A 368 -1.75 11.48 -6.20
N THR A 369 -1.63 11.49 -4.87
CA THR A 369 -0.75 10.55 -4.16
C THR A 369 -1.17 9.10 -4.45
N PRO A 370 -0.21 8.17 -4.68
CA PRO A 370 -0.51 6.75 -4.77
C PRO A 370 -1.34 6.27 -3.55
N MET A 371 -2.30 5.35 -3.76
CA MET A 371 -3.35 4.84 -2.83
C MET A 371 -4.70 5.55 -2.84
N ILE A 372 -4.82 6.69 -3.50
CA ILE A 372 -6.12 7.37 -3.61
C ILE A 372 -7.10 6.52 -4.43
N GLY A 373 -6.61 5.89 -5.50
CA GLY A 373 -7.26 4.75 -6.13
C GLY A 373 -6.83 3.42 -5.50
N ASP A 374 -7.78 2.52 -5.27
CA ASP A 374 -7.56 1.25 -4.60
C ASP A 374 -8.54 0.18 -5.06
N PHE A 375 -8.04 -0.78 -5.81
CA PHE A 375 -8.77 -1.98 -6.22
C PHE A 375 -8.31 -3.18 -5.39
N ARG A 376 -9.27 -3.97 -4.90
CA ARG A 376 -9.01 -5.16 -4.09
C ARG A 376 -9.78 -6.34 -4.61
N VAL A 377 -9.13 -7.49 -4.61
CA VAL A 377 -9.73 -8.81 -4.85
C VAL A 377 -9.55 -9.63 -3.59
N VAL A 378 -10.57 -10.38 -3.19
CA VAL A 378 -10.57 -11.13 -1.93
C VAL A 378 -11.12 -12.53 -2.14
N ARG A 379 -10.50 -13.49 -1.47
CA ARG A 379 -11.00 -14.83 -1.24
C ARG A 379 -11.31 -15.00 0.24
N MET A 380 -12.45 -15.64 0.50
CA MET A 380 -12.98 -15.89 1.84
C MET A 380 -12.58 -17.24 2.41
N SER A 381 -12.06 -18.12 1.57
CA SER A 381 -11.56 -19.42 1.99
C SER A 381 -10.25 -19.31 2.79
N HIS A 382 -10.10 -20.22 3.75
CA HIS A 382 -8.86 -20.44 4.51
C HIS A 382 -8.08 -21.64 3.99
N ASP A 383 -8.54 -22.27 2.90
CA ASP A 383 -7.78 -23.31 2.23
C ASP A 383 -6.47 -22.72 1.68
N GLU A 384 -5.34 -23.36 1.99
CA GLU A 384 -4.01 -22.94 1.55
C GLU A 384 -3.92 -22.99 0.02
N ASP A 385 -4.58 -23.96 -0.63
CA ASP A 385 -4.60 -24.11 -2.08
C ASP A 385 -5.43 -23.01 -2.79
N GLU A 386 -6.27 -22.31 -2.03
CA GLU A 386 -7.07 -21.17 -2.51
C GLU A 386 -6.46 -19.83 -2.12
N THR A 387 -5.32 -19.80 -1.43
CA THR A 387 -4.67 -18.55 -1.02
C THR A 387 -4.03 -17.82 -2.21
N PHE A 388 -4.15 -16.49 -2.26
CA PHE A 388 -3.49 -15.69 -3.29
C PHE A 388 -1.95 -15.80 -3.26
N THR A 389 -1.38 -15.86 -4.45
CA THR A 389 0.05 -16.07 -4.74
C THR A 389 0.61 -14.91 -5.57
N ALA A 390 1.95 -14.80 -5.59
CA ALA A 390 2.66 -13.80 -6.40
C ALA A 390 2.31 -13.87 -7.89
N GLY A 391 2.08 -15.08 -8.42
CA GLY A 391 1.73 -15.28 -9.84
C GLY A 391 0.36 -14.72 -10.24
N GLU A 392 -0.53 -14.48 -9.29
CA GLU A 392 -1.86 -13.89 -9.56
C GLU A 392 -1.83 -12.35 -9.50
N LEU A 393 -0.78 -11.76 -8.91
CA LEU A 393 -0.66 -10.32 -8.76
C LEU A 393 -0.65 -9.54 -10.09
N PRO A 394 0.05 -9.96 -11.17
CA PRO A 394 -0.05 -9.26 -12.45
C PRO A 394 -1.50 -9.05 -12.89
N GLN A 395 -2.36 -10.05 -12.69
CA GLN A 395 -3.77 -9.97 -13.04
C GLN A 395 -4.52 -8.93 -12.21
N VAL A 396 -4.25 -8.87 -10.90
CA VAL A 396 -4.84 -7.85 -10.02
C VAL A 396 -4.43 -6.44 -10.46
N ILE A 397 -3.15 -6.25 -10.80
CA ILE A 397 -2.61 -4.97 -11.27
C ILE A 397 -3.28 -4.56 -12.59
N ARG A 398 -3.44 -5.48 -13.55
CA ARG A 398 -4.12 -5.23 -14.83
C ARG A 398 -5.53 -4.65 -14.63
N TYR A 399 -6.36 -5.28 -13.79
CA TYR A 399 -7.69 -4.75 -13.48
C TYR A 399 -7.64 -3.40 -12.79
N GLY A 400 -6.71 -3.20 -11.84
CA GLY A 400 -6.50 -1.89 -11.21
C GLY A 400 -6.18 -0.79 -12.21
N GLU A 401 -5.30 -1.07 -13.18
CA GLU A 401 -4.92 -0.16 -14.25
C GLU A 401 -6.08 0.13 -15.22
N TRP A 402 -6.89 -0.87 -15.57
CA TRP A 402 -8.08 -0.64 -16.40
C TRP A 402 -9.13 0.19 -15.67
N LEU A 403 -9.36 -0.05 -14.38
CA LEU A 403 -10.23 0.77 -13.56
C LEU A 403 -9.71 2.20 -13.44
N ARG A 404 -8.38 2.39 -13.32
CA ARG A 404 -7.75 3.71 -13.36
C ARG A 404 -8.09 4.45 -14.65
N VAL A 405 -7.98 3.80 -15.81
CA VAL A 405 -8.31 4.42 -17.11
C VAL A 405 -9.76 4.88 -17.16
N VAL A 406 -10.71 4.04 -16.71
CA VAL A 406 -12.14 4.37 -16.67
C VAL A 406 -12.39 5.59 -15.76
N VAL A 407 -11.79 5.59 -14.57
CA VAL A 407 -11.95 6.68 -13.59
C VAL A 407 -11.33 7.99 -14.11
N GLU A 408 -10.12 7.95 -14.64
CA GLU A 408 -9.43 9.13 -15.22
C GLU A 408 -10.21 9.71 -16.42
N GLU A 409 -10.75 8.86 -17.30
CA GLU A 409 -11.57 9.31 -18.44
C GLU A 409 -12.88 9.94 -17.97
N THR A 410 -13.53 9.36 -16.96
CA THR A 410 -14.75 9.94 -16.36
C THR A 410 -14.50 11.38 -15.88
N TYR A 411 -13.39 11.61 -15.18
CA TYR A 411 -13.03 12.95 -14.71
C TYR A 411 -12.67 13.90 -15.85
N ARG A 412 -12.01 13.40 -16.90
CA ARG A 412 -11.67 14.19 -18.09
C ARG A 412 -12.91 14.73 -18.78
N MET A 413 -14.03 14.01 -18.72
CA MET A 413 -15.33 14.45 -19.22
C MET A 413 -16.06 15.43 -18.29
N GLY A 414 -15.48 15.77 -17.13
CA GLY A 414 -16.15 16.58 -16.10
C GLY A 414 -17.26 15.84 -15.36
N ALA A 415 -17.33 14.52 -15.52
CA ALA A 415 -18.29 13.66 -14.83
C ALA A 415 -17.71 13.14 -13.51
N VAL A 416 -18.56 12.45 -12.75
CA VAL A 416 -18.21 11.81 -11.48
C VAL A 416 -18.41 10.30 -11.58
N VAL A 417 -17.90 9.53 -10.62
CA VAL A 417 -18.27 8.11 -10.44
C VAL A 417 -19.23 8.02 -9.27
N ARG A 418 -20.51 7.78 -9.52
CA ARG A 418 -21.55 7.81 -8.48
C ARG A 418 -21.79 6.42 -7.91
N ALA A 419 -21.87 6.33 -6.59
CA ALA A 419 -22.44 5.16 -5.93
C ALA A 419 -23.96 5.27 -5.94
N ASP A 420 -24.65 4.15 -6.11
CA ASP A 420 -26.10 4.10 -5.90
C ASP A 420 -26.30 4.28 -4.40
N VAL A 421 -26.66 5.49 -3.96
CA VAL A 421 -26.96 5.73 -2.54
C VAL A 421 -28.23 4.92 -2.24
N PRO A 422 -28.18 3.92 -1.33
CA PRO A 422 -29.41 3.26 -0.91
C PRO A 422 -30.34 4.34 -0.38
N ALA A 423 -31.56 4.41 -0.90
CA ALA A 423 -32.57 5.32 -0.36
C ALA A 423 -32.59 5.14 1.16
N PRO A 424 -32.56 6.23 1.96
CA PRO A 424 -32.64 6.10 3.41
C PRO A 424 -33.89 5.29 3.72
N THR A 425 -33.70 4.13 4.33
CA THR A 425 -34.81 3.32 4.81
C THR A 425 -35.58 4.17 5.81
N ALA A 426 -36.83 4.46 5.47
CA ALA A 426 -37.75 5.27 6.26
C ALA A 426 -38.04 4.66 7.63
#